data_AF-A0AAW0AD39-F1
#
_entry.id   AF-A0AAW0AD39-F1
#
_cell.length_a   1.000
_cell.length_b   1.000
_cell.length_c   1.000
_cell.angle_alpha   90.00
_cell.angle_beta   90.00
_cell.angle_gamma   90.00
#
_symmetry.space_group_name_H-M   'P 1'
#
loop_
_entity.id
_entity.type
_entity.pdbx_description
1 polymer ?
#
loop_
_entity_poly.entity_id
_entity_poly.type
_entity_poly.pdbx_seq_one_letter_code
_entity_poly.pdbx_strand_id
1 'polypeptide(L)'
;MSPIPDQSTSLLNPLATTGIAAGQWKQLNSDLEFIAEHDEHADIAAGDCQINESLVDEALDQLQPDMSGAEPETNAAETVTDSEIHKQLVALKARLDSEIKTHHMPLCYVRGDFFDRPPHPVFALHNSIKGAGLNPKDLYLRDVFVWLPYLLPGCPKRFVWFNDDPIARRVRHIPDDFFLFTNRFICDGRRLNEPGCGTSWQGTDPHVLAQLPRQVQVAFPAYISPRGAISKLMVRLMRNSFSHRLGAAPFAEMVTEVQYLSHADSELMYTAAANSYGQTGLTRFSAFDDPKGYAGSPPSAPYLKGLFTDVISAHRIYIERDTATKPLTIAKADHTFHVLKHMGGVKGERIYTCMNEFEEARGHSIVYSKSLDHVEDMYHYMFKGLQASQNPPTQILYTDSPQGSPKLFCRIPNDPFTSGLMQP
;
A
#
# COMPACT_ATOMS: atom_id res chain seq x y z
N MET A 1 1.72 -34.42 -60.67
CA MET A 1 1.71 -33.21 -59.82
C MET A 1 2.06 -33.65 -58.42
N SER A 2 3.31 -33.41 -58.03
CA SER A 2 3.93 -33.91 -56.80
C SER A 2 3.43 -33.14 -55.58
N PRO A 3 3.31 -33.77 -54.40
CA PRO A 3 2.97 -33.06 -53.17
C PRO A 3 4.16 -32.22 -52.69
N ILE A 4 3.84 -31.01 -52.24
CA ILE A 4 4.75 -30.01 -51.68
C ILE A 4 5.28 -30.53 -50.33
N PRO A 5 6.60 -30.56 -50.07
CA PRO A 5 7.13 -30.96 -48.79
C PRO A 5 6.95 -29.87 -47.74
N ASP A 6 6.46 -30.30 -46.58
CA ASP A 6 6.25 -29.54 -45.36
C ASP A 6 7.61 -29.10 -44.76
N GLN A 7 7.90 -27.81 -44.79
CA GLN A 7 9.03 -27.20 -44.07
C GLN A 7 8.52 -26.53 -42.80
N SER A 8 8.19 -27.32 -41.79
CA SER A 8 8.08 -26.87 -40.41
C SER A 8 9.39 -27.18 -39.66
N THR A 9 10.46 -26.49 -40.05
CA THR A 9 11.67 -26.40 -39.23
C THR A 9 11.34 -25.68 -37.93
N SER A 10 11.45 -26.45 -36.85
CA SER A 10 11.34 -26.05 -35.45
C SER A 10 12.21 -24.82 -35.12
N LEU A 11 11.56 -23.66 -34.94
CA LEU A 11 12.08 -22.57 -34.11
C LEU A 11 11.45 -22.68 -32.72
N LEU A 12 11.75 -23.77 -32.01
CA LEU A 12 11.57 -23.81 -30.56
C LEU A 12 12.85 -23.26 -29.94
N ASN A 13 12.75 -22.00 -29.50
CA ASN A 13 13.70 -21.38 -28.59
C ASN A 13 14.01 -22.32 -27.41
N PRO A 14 15.29 -22.62 -27.11
CA PRO A 14 15.65 -23.17 -25.83
C PRO A 14 15.66 -22.01 -24.82
N LEU A 15 14.49 -21.67 -24.28
CA LEU A 15 14.46 -21.01 -22.97
C LEU A 15 14.96 -22.04 -21.97
N ALA A 16 16.29 -22.09 -21.82
CA ALA A 16 16.94 -22.78 -20.74
C ALA A 16 16.29 -22.30 -19.44
N THR A 17 15.54 -23.18 -18.81
CA THR A 17 15.02 -23.02 -17.46
C THR A 17 16.22 -23.03 -16.53
N THR A 18 16.85 -21.87 -16.35
CA THR A 18 17.78 -21.64 -15.24
C THR A 18 16.95 -21.58 -13.97
N GLY A 19 16.50 -22.75 -13.51
CA GLY A 19 15.94 -22.91 -12.17
C GLY A 19 17.00 -22.51 -11.15
N ILE A 20 16.58 -21.78 -10.12
CA ILE A 20 17.43 -21.43 -8.98
C ILE A 20 17.97 -22.74 -8.38
N ALA A 21 19.29 -22.87 -8.27
CA ALA A 21 19.89 -24.07 -7.72
C ALA A 21 19.47 -24.24 -6.25
N ALA A 22 19.31 -25.48 -5.77
CA ALA A 22 18.84 -25.75 -4.40
C ALA A 22 19.67 -25.07 -3.31
N GLY A 23 20.98 -24.85 -3.56
CA GLY A 23 21.85 -24.09 -2.66
C GLY A 23 21.54 -22.59 -2.63
N GLN A 24 21.26 -21.99 -3.78
CA GLN A 24 20.84 -20.58 -3.88
C GLN A 24 19.46 -20.37 -3.24
N TRP A 25 18.56 -21.33 -3.39
CA TRP A 25 17.25 -21.31 -2.74
C TRP A 25 17.36 -21.39 -1.20
N LYS A 26 18.23 -22.27 -0.69
CA LYS A 26 18.52 -22.34 0.75
C LYS A 26 19.13 -21.05 1.27
N GLN A 27 20.07 -20.45 0.54
CA GLN A 27 20.66 -19.17 0.92
C GLN A 27 19.60 -18.08 0.97
N LEU A 28 18.76 -17.98 -0.07
CA LEU A 28 17.67 -16.99 -0.10
C LEU A 28 16.69 -17.15 1.06
N ASN A 29 16.31 -18.39 1.39
CA ASN A 29 15.45 -18.65 2.55
C ASN A 29 16.14 -18.29 3.86
N SER A 30 17.43 -18.62 4.01
CA SER A 30 18.22 -18.24 5.18
C SER A 30 18.36 -16.72 5.31
N ASP A 31 18.52 -16.00 4.20
CA ASP A 31 18.62 -14.54 4.18
C ASP A 31 17.26 -13.91 4.52
N LEU A 32 16.15 -14.49 4.03
CA LEU A 32 14.79 -14.05 4.36
C LEU A 32 14.44 -14.32 5.83
N GLU A 33 14.81 -15.48 6.37
CA GLU A 33 14.65 -15.82 7.79
C GLU A 33 15.52 -14.92 8.65
N PHE A 34 16.78 -14.70 8.28
CA PHE A 34 17.68 -13.77 8.97
C PHE A 34 17.12 -12.35 8.99
N ILE A 35 16.61 -11.85 7.84
CA ILE A 35 15.94 -10.54 7.78
C ILE A 35 14.70 -10.55 8.69
N ALA A 36 13.86 -11.59 8.67
CA ALA A 36 12.67 -11.63 9.52
C ALA A 36 13.02 -11.68 11.03
N GLU A 37 14.11 -12.34 11.41
CA GLU A 37 14.56 -12.49 12.80
C GLU A 37 15.37 -11.31 13.33
N HIS A 38 16.07 -10.57 12.45
CA HIS A 38 16.99 -9.48 12.82
C HIS A 38 16.53 -8.11 12.30
N ASP A 39 15.37 -8.02 11.66
CA ASP A 39 14.69 -6.77 11.43
C ASP A 39 14.20 -6.27 12.79
N GLU A 40 15.00 -5.43 13.45
CA GLU A 40 14.65 -4.67 14.67
C GLU A 40 13.40 -3.79 14.46
N HIS A 41 12.92 -3.70 13.21
CA HIS A 41 11.71 -3.02 12.82
C HIS A 41 10.62 -3.95 12.28
N ALA A 42 10.79 -5.27 12.35
CA ALA A 42 9.67 -6.21 12.29
C ALA A 42 8.62 -5.82 13.34
N ASP A 43 9.08 -5.32 14.50
CA ASP A 43 8.28 -4.73 15.57
C ASP A 43 7.65 -3.37 15.20
N ILE A 44 8.17 -2.62 14.21
CA ILE A 44 7.54 -1.38 13.69
C ILE A 44 6.49 -1.70 12.62
N ALA A 45 6.74 -2.71 11.78
CA ALA A 45 5.72 -3.25 10.87
C ALA A 45 4.58 -3.94 11.65
N ALA A 46 4.90 -4.49 12.83
CA ALA A 46 3.99 -5.05 13.82
C ALA A 46 3.29 -3.96 14.67
N GLY A 47 4.00 -2.90 15.08
CA GLY A 47 3.46 -1.78 15.88
C GLY A 47 3.75 -1.89 17.38
N ASP A 48 4.71 -2.74 17.78
CA ASP A 48 5.13 -2.97 19.16
C ASP A 48 6.24 -2.01 19.64
N CYS A 49 6.91 -1.30 18.74
CA CYS A 49 7.76 -0.16 19.12
C CYS A 49 6.99 1.15 19.01
N GLN A 50 6.81 1.86 20.13
CA GLN A 50 6.74 3.33 20.06
C GLN A 50 8.03 3.77 19.38
N ILE A 51 7.93 4.18 18.12
CA ILE A 51 8.99 4.92 17.44
C ILE A 51 9.36 6.04 18.41
N ASN A 52 10.62 6.12 18.84
CA ASN A 52 11.04 7.25 19.68
C ASN A 52 10.82 8.52 18.82
N GLU A 53 9.72 9.21 19.12
CA GLU A 53 9.08 10.32 18.42
C GLU A 53 9.96 11.57 18.46
N SER A 54 11.15 11.51 17.85
CA SER A 54 12.14 12.59 17.95
C SER A 54 12.28 13.29 16.61
N LEU A 55 11.80 14.54 16.59
CA LEU A 55 11.94 15.60 15.59
C LEU A 55 11.01 15.59 14.36
N VAL A 56 10.58 14.43 13.86
CA VAL A 56 9.69 14.42 12.67
C VAL A 56 8.21 14.58 13.06
N ASP A 57 7.79 14.01 14.20
CA ASP A 57 6.41 14.14 14.69
C ASP A 57 6.11 15.56 15.17
N GLU A 58 7.03 16.29 15.80
CA GLU A 58 6.80 17.71 16.10
C GLU A 58 6.63 18.58 14.84
N ALA A 59 7.28 18.19 13.72
CA ALA A 59 7.17 18.89 12.44
C ALA A 59 5.89 18.48 11.67
N LEU A 60 5.49 17.20 11.74
CA LEU A 60 4.25 16.69 11.16
C LEU A 60 3.02 17.14 11.97
N ASP A 61 3.15 17.23 13.29
CA ASP A 61 2.14 17.73 14.23
C ASP A 61 1.89 19.23 14.07
N GLN A 62 2.90 19.99 13.65
CA GLN A 62 2.72 21.39 13.25
C GLN A 62 2.13 21.55 11.83
N LEU A 63 2.09 20.48 11.02
CA LEU A 63 1.45 20.43 9.69
C LEU A 63 0.04 19.77 9.72
N GLN A 64 -0.51 19.53 10.91
CA GLN A 64 -1.69 18.68 11.17
C GLN A 64 -3.10 19.14 10.76
N PRO A 65 -3.45 20.41 10.45
CA PRO A 65 -4.87 20.72 10.22
C PRO A 65 -5.47 19.91 9.05
N ASP A 66 -4.65 19.53 8.06
CA ASP A 66 -5.09 18.81 6.86
C ASP A 66 -5.14 17.28 7.01
N MET A 67 -4.60 16.66 8.06
CA MET A 67 -4.55 15.19 8.21
C MET A 67 -5.70 14.62 9.07
N SER A 68 -6.43 15.50 9.78
CA SER A 68 -7.56 15.15 10.64
C SER A 68 -8.81 14.65 9.89
N GLY A 69 -8.88 14.85 8.57
CA GLY A 69 -10.07 14.50 7.77
C GLY A 69 -10.25 13.01 7.48
N ALA A 70 -9.23 12.17 7.67
CA ALA A 70 -9.27 10.78 7.21
C ALA A 70 -10.12 9.85 8.11
N GLU A 71 -10.08 10.04 9.43
CA GLU A 71 -10.91 9.32 10.39
C GLU A 71 -12.41 9.63 10.26
N PRO A 72 -12.86 10.91 10.25
CA PRO A 72 -14.27 11.21 10.07
C PRO A 72 -14.78 10.75 8.70
N GLU A 73 -13.96 10.78 7.65
CA GLU A 73 -14.34 10.21 6.35
C GLU A 73 -14.50 8.69 6.41
N THR A 74 -13.62 7.98 7.12
CA THR A 74 -13.74 6.53 7.31
C THR A 74 -15.03 6.16 8.04
N ASN A 75 -15.33 6.87 9.13
CA ASN A 75 -16.55 6.66 9.91
C ASN A 75 -17.80 7.01 9.07
N ALA A 76 -17.75 8.08 8.28
CA ALA A 76 -18.85 8.45 7.38
C ALA A 76 -19.04 7.45 6.22
N ALA A 77 -18.00 6.70 5.85
CA ALA A 77 -18.05 5.69 4.79
C ALA A 77 -18.54 4.31 5.27
N GLU A 78 -18.81 4.16 6.57
CA GLU A 78 -19.39 2.94 7.11
C GLU A 78 -20.76 2.64 6.50
N THR A 79 -21.11 1.35 6.42
CA THR A 79 -22.38 0.94 5.82
C THR A 79 -23.53 1.31 6.73
N VAL A 80 -24.48 2.11 6.23
CA VAL A 80 -25.71 2.43 6.95
C VAL A 80 -26.56 1.17 7.11
N THR A 81 -27.07 0.94 8.32
CA THR A 81 -27.99 -0.17 8.61
C THR A 81 -29.17 -0.16 7.64
N ASP A 82 -29.58 -1.35 7.18
CA ASP A 82 -30.64 -1.57 6.18
C ASP A 82 -30.37 -1.02 4.76
N SER A 83 -29.17 -0.52 4.47
CA SER A 83 -28.75 -0.28 3.08
C SER A 83 -28.66 -1.58 2.29
N GLU A 84 -28.74 -1.51 0.95
CA GLU A 84 -28.61 -2.72 0.11
C GLU A 84 -27.24 -3.39 0.27
N ILE A 85 -26.18 -2.59 0.45
CA ILE A 85 -24.84 -3.09 0.77
C ILE A 85 -24.83 -3.78 2.15
N HIS A 86 -25.43 -3.17 3.18
CA HIS A 86 -25.49 -3.82 4.50
C HIS A 86 -26.21 -5.17 4.44
N LYS A 87 -27.33 -5.25 3.72
CA LYS A 87 -28.06 -6.51 3.49
C LYS A 87 -27.20 -7.54 2.75
N GLN A 88 -26.43 -7.12 1.73
CA GLN A 88 -25.48 -7.97 1.04
C GLN A 88 -24.44 -8.54 2.00
N LEU A 89 -23.84 -7.72 2.86
CA LEU A 89 -22.81 -8.14 3.81
C LEU A 89 -23.36 -9.09 4.89
N VAL A 90 -24.57 -8.84 5.41
CA VAL A 90 -25.25 -9.74 6.35
C VAL A 90 -25.55 -11.09 5.69
N ALA A 91 -26.09 -11.08 4.47
CA ALA A 91 -26.38 -12.29 3.71
C ALA A 91 -25.09 -13.08 3.39
N LEU A 92 -24.02 -12.38 2.99
CA LEU A 92 -22.70 -12.96 2.75
C LEU A 92 -22.17 -13.63 4.02
N LYS A 93 -22.20 -12.95 5.17
CA LYS A 93 -21.72 -13.51 6.45
C LYS A 93 -22.44 -14.82 6.79
N ALA A 94 -23.78 -14.81 6.74
CA ALA A 94 -24.58 -16.00 7.01
C ALA A 94 -24.30 -17.13 6.00
N ARG A 95 -24.09 -16.79 4.72
CA ARG A 95 -23.73 -17.75 3.69
C ARG A 95 -22.34 -18.35 3.93
N LEU A 96 -21.33 -17.54 4.22
CA LEU A 96 -19.98 -17.98 4.55
C LEU A 96 -19.97 -18.91 5.76
N ASP A 97 -20.74 -18.61 6.81
CA ASP A 97 -20.94 -19.50 7.96
C ASP A 97 -21.44 -20.89 7.54
N SER A 98 -22.42 -20.93 6.63
CA SER A 98 -22.97 -22.19 6.11
C SER A 98 -21.97 -22.93 5.22
N GLU A 99 -21.27 -22.21 4.34
CA GLU A 99 -20.26 -22.75 3.43
C GLU A 99 -19.09 -23.35 4.21
N ILE A 100 -18.59 -22.66 5.23
CA ILE A 100 -17.48 -23.14 6.08
C ILE A 100 -17.91 -24.37 6.89
N LYS A 101 -19.15 -24.42 7.39
CA LYS A 101 -19.66 -25.62 8.08
C LYS A 101 -19.80 -26.83 7.14
N THR A 102 -20.16 -26.60 5.89
CA THR A 102 -20.47 -27.67 4.92
C THR A 102 -19.24 -28.14 4.14
N HIS A 103 -18.38 -27.21 3.72
CA HIS A 103 -17.26 -27.43 2.82
C HIS A 103 -15.90 -27.17 3.47
N HIS A 104 -15.86 -26.78 4.75
CA HIS A 104 -14.65 -26.38 5.49
C HIS A 104 -13.93 -25.13 4.96
N MET A 105 -14.47 -24.48 3.93
CA MET A 105 -13.96 -23.22 3.38
C MET A 105 -15.04 -22.48 2.58
N PRO A 106 -14.88 -21.16 2.35
CA PRO A 106 -15.73 -20.40 1.43
C PRO A 106 -15.72 -20.96 0.01
N LEU A 107 -16.85 -20.88 -0.68
CA LEU A 107 -16.94 -21.30 -2.08
C LEU A 107 -16.06 -20.45 -3.01
N CYS A 108 -15.79 -19.18 -2.67
CA CYS A 108 -14.81 -18.39 -3.44
C CYS A 108 -13.43 -19.04 -3.42
N TYR A 109 -12.99 -19.61 -2.30
CA TYR A 109 -11.68 -20.27 -2.18
C TYR A 109 -11.65 -21.57 -2.99
N VAL A 110 -12.76 -22.33 -3.00
CA VAL A 110 -12.91 -23.53 -3.84
C VAL A 110 -12.78 -23.20 -5.33
N ARG A 111 -13.25 -22.01 -5.74
CA ARG A 111 -13.09 -21.49 -7.12
C ARG A 111 -11.69 -20.95 -7.42
N GLY A 112 -10.79 -20.89 -6.43
CA GLY A 112 -9.46 -20.31 -6.57
C GLY A 112 -9.44 -18.79 -6.54
N ASP A 113 -10.40 -18.16 -5.86
CA ASP A 113 -10.52 -16.70 -5.75
C ASP A 113 -10.70 -16.26 -4.29
N PHE A 114 -10.29 -15.03 -3.98
CA PHE A 114 -10.58 -14.39 -2.69
C PHE A 114 -11.81 -13.50 -2.74
N PHE A 115 -12.24 -13.09 -3.93
CA PHE A 115 -13.38 -12.22 -4.09
C PHE A 115 -14.69 -13.01 -4.19
N ASP A 116 -15.66 -12.62 -3.38
CA ASP A 116 -17.06 -12.88 -3.65
C ASP A 116 -17.63 -11.72 -4.45
N ARG A 117 -17.92 -11.97 -5.73
CA ARG A 117 -18.41 -10.94 -6.65
C ARG A 117 -19.90 -11.09 -6.87
N PRO A 118 -20.66 -9.98 -6.92
CA PRO A 118 -22.03 -10.03 -7.42
C PRO A 118 -22.04 -10.50 -8.89
N PRO A 119 -23.18 -10.97 -9.39
CA PRO A 119 -23.32 -11.27 -10.81
C PRO A 119 -23.01 -10.04 -11.66
N HIS A 120 -22.35 -10.25 -12.81
CA HIS A 120 -22.09 -9.17 -13.75
C HIS A 120 -23.39 -8.42 -14.12
N PRO A 121 -23.39 -7.07 -14.26
CA PRO A 121 -24.59 -6.26 -14.48
C PRO A 121 -25.56 -6.80 -15.55
N VAL A 122 -25.02 -7.28 -16.67
CA VAL A 122 -25.81 -7.89 -17.75
C VAL A 122 -26.63 -9.09 -17.26
N PHE A 123 -26.02 -9.99 -16.49
CA PHE A 123 -26.70 -11.18 -15.95
C PHE A 123 -27.59 -10.84 -14.77
N ALA A 124 -27.20 -9.86 -13.93
CA ALA A 124 -28.03 -9.36 -12.85
C ALA A 124 -29.37 -8.88 -13.42
N LEU A 125 -29.35 -7.92 -14.36
CA LEU A 125 -30.56 -7.37 -14.99
C LEU A 125 -31.38 -8.44 -15.73
N HIS A 126 -30.71 -9.35 -16.45
CA HIS A 126 -31.39 -10.46 -17.13
C HIS A 126 -32.09 -11.43 -16.17
N ASN A 127 -31.56 -11.62 -14.96
CA ASN A 127 -32.20 -12.45 -13.96
C ASN A 127 -33.34 -11.70 -13.26
N SER A 128 -33.19 -10.40 -12.99
CA SER A 128 -34.23 -9.58 -12.36
C SER A 128 -35.50 -9.51 -13.21
N ILE A 129 -35.38 -9.39 -14.54
CA ILE A 129 -36.54 -9.37 -15.44
C ILE A 129 -37.33 -10.69 -15.42
N LYS A 130 -36.67 -11.84 -15.23
CA LYS A 130 -37.35 -13.15 -15.12
C LYS A 130 -38.10 -13.31 -13.80
N GLY A 131 -37.74 -12.52 -12.79
CA GLY A 131 -38.35 -12.53 -11.47
C GLY A 131 -39.44 -11.46 -11.34
N ALA A 132 -39.19 -10.48 -10.46
CA ALA A 132 -40.15 -9.44 -10.09
C ALA A 132 -40.08 -8.17 -10.98
N GLY A 133 -39.29 -8.21 -12.06
CA GLY A 133 -39.00 -7.06 -12.92
C GLY A 133 -37.63 -6.44 -12.61
N LEU A 134 -37.18 -5.53 -13.48
CA LEU A 134 -35.89 -4.86 -13.31
C LEU A 134 -35.86 -4.05 -12.00
N ASN A 135 -34.77 -4.24 -11.26
CA ASN A 135 -34.51 -3.58 -9.98
C ASN A 135 -33.08 -3.02 -9.99
N PRO A 136 -32.91 -1.70 -9.76
CA PRO A 136 -31.57 -1.10 -9.83
C PRO A 136 -30.67 -1.55 -8.67
N LYS A 137 -31.25 -2.07 -7.58
CA LYS A 137 -30.50 -2.54 -6.39
C LYS A 137 -29.50 -3.65 -6.70
N ASP A 138 -29.77 -4.44 -7.73
CA ASP A 138 -28.87 -5.52 -8.17
C ASP A 138 -27.55 -4.96 -8.75
N LEU A 139 -27.51 -3.67 -9.10
CA LEU A 139 -26.32 -2.97 -9.60
C LEU A 139 -25.59 -2.18 -8.51
N TYR A 140 -26.14 -2.08 -7.29
CA TYR A 140 -25.49 -1.37 -6.17
C TYR A 140 -24.49 -2.24 -5.41
N LEU A 141 -24.55 -3.56 -5.66
CA LEU A 141 -23.74 -4.55 -4.96
C LEU A 141 -22.26 -4.40 -5.34
N ARG A 142 -21.39 -4.58 -4.35
CA ARG A 142 -19.93 -4.44 -4.52
C ARG A 142 -19.23 -5.77 -4.32
N ASP A 143 -18.02 -5.85 -4.87
CA ASP A 143 -17.11 -6.95 -4.62
C ASP A 143 -16.76 -7.02 -3.12
N VAL A 144 -16.68 -8.24 -2.58
CA VAL A 144 -16.22 -8.47 -1.21
C VAL A 144 -14.99 -9.36 -1.23
N PHE A 145 -13.86 -8.82 -0.82
CA PHE A 145 -12.64 -9.57 -0.57
C PHE A 145 -12.76 -10.33 0.75
N VAL A 146 -12.86 -11.65 0.67
CA VAL A 146 -12.99 -12.55 1.82
C VAL A 146 -11.60 -12.95 2.30
N TRP A 147 -11.17 -12.40 3.43
CA TRP A 147 -9.87 -12.63 4.03
C TRP A 147 -9.99 -13.38 5.35
N LEU A 148 -9.76 -14.70 5.33
CA LEU A 148 -9.88 -15.56 6.50
C LEU A 148 -8.55 -16.27 6.78
N PRO A 149 -7.57 -15.62 7.45
CA PRO A 149 -6.21 -16.17 7.61
C PRO A 149 -6.15 -17.57 8.23
N TYR A 150 -7.13 -17.94 9.06
CA TYR A 150 -7.19 -19.26 9.68
C TYR A 150 -7.47 -20.40 8.69
N LEU A 151 -7.95 -20.08 7.49
CA LEU A 151 -8.19 -21.01 6.38
C LEU A 151 -7.10 -20.95 5.30
N LEU A 152 -6.09 -20.09 5.47
CA LEU A 152 -5.01 -19.91 4.50
C LEU A 152 -3.81 -20.82 4.81
N PRO A 153 -2.97 -21.14 3.81
CA PRO A 153 -1.72 -21.85 4.06
C PRO A 153 -0.84 -21.10 5.07
N GLY A 154 -0.30 -21.81 6.06
CA GLY A 154 0.47 -21.20 7.15
C GLY A 154 -0.39 -20.52 8.23
N CYS A 155 -1.66 -20.92 8.34
CA CYS A 155 -2.65 -20.30 9.23
C CYS A 155 -2.21 -20.21 10.71
N PRO A 156 -2.54 -19.10 11.40
CA PRO A 156 -2.53 -19.05 12.86
C PRO A 156 -3.55 -20.05 13.43
N LYS A 157 -3.19 -20.78 14.49
CA LYS A 157 -3.93 -21.95 15.00
C LYS A 157 -5.28 -21.66 15.68
N ARG A 158 -5.73 -20.40 15.83
CA ARG A 158 -6.95 -20.08 16.60
C ARG A 158 -7.85 -19.05 15.92
N PHE A 159 -8.98 -19.52 15.40
CA PHE A 159 -10.14 -18.72 15.00
C PHE A 159 -11.08 -18.49 16.18
N VAL A 160 -11.79 -17.37 16.22
CA VAL A 160 -12.82 -17.13 17.25
C VAL A 160 -14.17 -16.70 16.69
N TRP A 161 -14.26 -15.57 15.97
CA TRP A 161 -15.53 -15.10 15.38
C TRP A 161 -15.33 -14.10 14.23
N PHE A 162 -16.39 -13.80 13.48
CA PHE A 162 -16.43 -12.78 12.44
C PHE A 162 -16.77 -11.40 12.99
N ASN A 163 -16.21 -10.34 12.39
CA ASN A 163 -16.61 -8.98 12.78
C ASN A 163 -18.12 -8.76 12.60
N ASP A 164 -18.70 -8.02 13.55
CA ASP A 164 -20.10 -7.60 13.54
C ASP A 164 -20.23 -6.09 13.31
N ASP A 165 -19.24 -5.31 13.75
CA ASP A 165 -19.27 -3.85 13.68
C ASP A 165 -17.87 -3.27 13.40
N PRO A 166 -17.61 -2.78 12.17
CA PRO A 166 -18.39 -3.05 10.96
C PRO A 166 -18.25 -4.52 10.50
N ILE A 167 -19.26 -5.07 9.83
CA ILE A 167 -19.23 -6.45 9.26
C ILE A 167 -18.04 -6.62 8.30
N ALA A 168 -17.81 -5.60 7.45
CA ALA A 168 -16.69 -5.54 6.53
C ALA A 168 -16.21 -4.09 6.41
N ARG A 169 -14.90 -3.91 6.24
CA ARG A 169 -14.30 -2.58 6.07
C ARG A 169 -14.36 -2.16 4.61
N ARG A 170 -14.82 -0.95 4.31
CA ARG A 170 -14.76 -0.40 2.95
C ARG A 170 -13.31 -0.11 2.57
N VAL A 171 -12.88 -0.53 1.38
CA VAL A 171 -11.56 -0.26 0.83
C VAL A 171 -11.70 0.63 -0.39
N ARG A 172 -11.00 1.77 -0.37
CA ARG A 172 -11.02 2.73 -1.49
C ARG A 172 -10.34 2.16 -2.72
N HIS A 173 -11.04 2.18 -3.84
CA HIS A 173 -10.58 1.62 -5.10
C HIS A 173 -11.15 2.37 -6.31
N ILE A 174 -10.61 2.06 -7.49
CA ILE A 174 -10.99 2.66 -8.77
C ILE A 174 -11.23 1.53 -9.79
N PRO A 175 -12.35 1.52 -10.54
CA PRO A 175 -13.40 2.55 -10.55
C PRO A 175 -14.32 2.52 -9.33
N ASP A 176 -14.39 1.41 -8.59
CA ASP A 176 -15.38 1.22 -7.53
C ASP A 176 -14.77 0.65 -6.27
N ASP A 177 -15.24 1.13 -5.11
CA ASP A 177 -14.86 0.59 -3.80
C ASP A 177 -15.27 -0.89 -3.65
N PHE A 178 -14.50 -1.64 -2.87
CA PHE A 178 -14.83 -3.01 -2.48
C PHE A 178 -14.83 -3.16 -0.96
N PHE A 179 -15.41 -4.23 -0.45
CA PHE A 179 -15.43 -4.51 0.99
C PHE A 179 -14.42 -5.58 1.38
N LEU A 180 -13.77 -5.40 2.52
CA LEU A 180 -12.85 -6.34 3.11
C LEU A 180 -13.53 -7.03 4.30
N PHE A 181 -13.86 -8.30 4.12
CA PHE A 181 -14.43 -9.15 5.15
C PHE A 181 -13.33 -9.97 5.82
N THR A 182 -13.30 -9.98 7.16
CA THR A 182 -12.27 -10.70 7.91
C THR A 182 -12.79 -11.22 9.25
N ASN A 183 -12.03 -12.09 9.89
CA ASN A 183 -12.29 -12.61 11.23
C ASN A 183 -11.40 -11.97 12.30
N ARG A 184 -11.74 -12.19 13.57
CA ARG A 184 -10.88 -11.86 14.71
C ARG A 184 -10.17 -13.10 15.24
N PHE A 185 -8.99 -12.88 15.77
CA PHE A 185 -8.13 -13.84 16.46
C PHE A 185 -8.07 -13.45 17.94
N ILE A 186 -7.94 -14.42 18.84
CA ILE A 186 -7.61 -14.17 20.26
C ILE A 186 -6.33 -14.92 20.55
N CYS A 187 -5.31 -14.21 21.05
CA CYS A 187 -4.13 -14.90 21.55
C CYS A 187 -4.49 -15.68 22.83
N ASP A 188 -3.91 -16.88 22.97
CA ASP A 188 -4.10 -17.71 24.16
C ASP A 188 -3.84 -16.95 25.46
N GLY A 189 -4.89 -16.77 26.27
CA GLY A 189 -4.81 -16.14 27.58
C GLY A 189 -4.00 -16.94 28.61
N ARG A 190 -3.45 -18.11 28.25
CA ARG A 190 -2.43 -18.81 29.06
C ARG A 190 -1.02 -18.24 28.86
N ARG A 191 -0.84 -17.36 27.87
CA ARG A 191 0.43 -16.69 27.54
C ARG A 191 0.42 -15.21 27.93
N LEU A 192 -0.23 -14.84 29.03
CA LEU A 192 -0.32 -13.44 29.48
C LEU A 192 1.04 -12.75 29.70
N ASN A 193 2.10 -13.54 29.90
CA ASN A 193 3.45 -13.03 30.08
C ASN A 193 4.18 -12.74 28.75
N GLU A 194 3.60 -13.14 27.60
CA GLU A 194 4.09 -12.75 26.27
C GLU A 194 3.38 -11.45 25.85
N PRO A 195 4.11 -10.44 25.32
CA PRO A 195 3.51 -9.21 24.83
C PRO A 195 2.44 -9.49 23.77
N GLY A 196 1.33 -8.76 23.81
CA GLY A 196 0.22 -8.92 22.87
C GLY A 196 -0.72 -10.11 23.12
N CYS A 197 -0.46 -10.94 24.15
CA CYS A 197 -1.31 -12.09 24.46
C CYS A 197 -2.38 -11.83 25.51
N GLY A 198 -3.60 -12.38 25.29
CA GLY A 198 -4.81 -12.07 26.07
C GLY A 198 -5.73 -11.02 25.44
N THR A 199 -5.34 -10.42 24.29
CA THR A 199 -6.15 -9.49 23.52
C THR A 199 -6.70 -10.12 22.24
N SER A 200 -7.67 -9.44 21.62
CA SER A 200 -8.23 -9.82 20.32
C SER A 200 -7.63 -8.99 19.19
N TRP A 201 -7.18 -9.67 18.14
CA TRP A 201 -6.54 -9.09 16.97
C TRP A 201 -7.44 -9.20 15.74
N GLN A 202 -7.39 -8.21 14.85
CA GLN A 202 -8.07 -8.29 13.57
C GLN A 202 -7.29 -9.23 12.63
N GLY A 203 -7.96 -9.98 11.77
CA GLY A 203 -7.28 -10.83 10.78
C GLY A 203 -6.49 -10.04 9.72
N THR A 204 -6.68 -8.74 9.70
CA THR A 204 -5.96 -7.77 8.87
C THR A 204 -4.89 -7.02 9.65
N ASP A 205 -4.69 -7.36 10.92
CA ASP A 205 -3.65 -6.75 11.74
C ASP A 205 -2.27 -7.05 11.15
N PRO A 206 -1.34 -6.08 11.11
CA PRO A 206 -0.01 -6.29 10.56
C PRO A 206 0.74 -7.48 11.18
N HIS A 207 0.58 -7.75 12.48
CA HIS A 207 1.18 -8.92 13.13
C HIS A 207 0.65 -10.23 12.57
N VAL A 208 -0.65 -10.30 12.31
CA VAL A 208 -1.30 -11.50 11.74
C VAL A 208 -0.88 -11.68 10.28
N LEU A 209 -0.81 -10.59 9.53
CA LEU A 209 -0.35 -10.61 8.13
C LEU A 209 1.12 -11.04 8.03
N ALA A 210 1.99 -10.54 8.90
CA ALA A 210 3.43 -10.85 8.90
C ALA A 210 3.71 -12.35 9.16
N GLN A 211 2.85 -13.03 9.92
CA GLN A 211 2.96 -14.47 10.18
C GLN A 211 2.61 -15.35 8.96
N LEU A 212 1.90 -14.81 7.97
CA LEU A 212 1.50 -15.60 6.80
C LEU A 212 2.67 -15.78 5.83
N PRO A 213 2.69 -16.85 5.02
CA PRO A 213 3.69 -17.00 3.97
C PRO A 213 3.70 -15.80 3.00
N ARG A 214 4.88 -15.42 2.51
CA ARG A 214 5.06 -14.21 1.68
C ARG A 214 4.11 -14.17 0.47
N GLN A 215 3.88 -15.29 -0.19
CA GLN A 215 2.94 -15.36 -1.33
C GLN A 215 1.49 -15.00 -0.94
N VAL A 216 1.08 -15.33 0.28
CA VAL A 216 -0.23 -14.99 0.84
C VAL A 216 -0.28 -13.51 1.22
N GLN A 217 0.77 -12.98 1.86
CA GLN A 217 0.89 -11.56 2.19
C GLN A 217 0.80 -10.66 0.94
N VAL A 218 1.46 -11.07 -0.15
CA VAL A 218 1.45 -10.33 -1.41
C VAL A 218 0.06 -10.30 -2.03
N ALA A 219 -0.70 -11.40 -1.91
CA ALA A 219 -2.07 -11.52 -2.42
C ALA A 219 -3.09 -10.62 -1.70
N PHE A 220 -2.79 -10.19 -0.47
CA PHE A 220 -3.65 -9.24 0.25
C PHE A 220 -3.79 -7.92 -0.54
N PRO A 221 -4.99 -7.40 -0.83
CA PRO A 221 -5.20 -6.42 -1.89
C PRO A 221 -5.09 -4.97 -1.42
N ALA A 222 -4.98 -4.73 -0.11
CA ALA A 222 -5.13 -3.40 0.48
C ALA A 222 -3.98 -3.05 1.43
N TYR A 223 -3.77 -1.75 1.61
CA TYR A 223 -3.12 -1.19 2.79
C TYR A 223 -4.20 -0.73 3.76
N ILE A 224 -3.96 -0.98 5.04
CA ILE A 224 -4.89 -0.63 6.11
C ILE A 224 -4.14 0.26 7.07
N SER A 225 -4.80 1.33 7.48
CA SER A 225 -4.36 2.14 8.60
C SER A 225 -5.51 2.33 9.59
N PRO A 226 -5.26 2.91 10.77
CA PRO A 226 -6.32 3.35 11.66
C PRO A 226 -7.30 4.32 10.97
N ARG A 227 -6.80 5.07 9.98
CA ARG A 227 -7.52 6.12 9.25
C ARG A 227 -8.25 5.64 7.99
N GLY A 228 -8.33 4.32 7.75
CA GLY A 228 -9.09 3.77 6.63
C GLY A 228 -8.40 2.59 5.92
N ALA A 229 -8.81 2.33 4.69
CA ALA A 229 -8.22 1.29 3.86
C ALA A 229 -8.21 1.70 2.38
N ILE A 230 -7.10 1.42 1.70
CA ILE A 230 -6.87 1.77 0.30
C ILE A 230 -6.30 0.57 -0.45
N SER A 231 -6.77 0.34 -1.67
CA SER A 231 -6.24 -0.75 -2.49
C SER A 231 -4.77 -0.53 -2.88
N LYS A 232 -3.99 -1.61 -2.98
CA LYS A 232 -2.60 -1.58 -3.46
C LYS A 232 -2.49 -1.00 -4.87
N LEU A 233 -3.50 -1.21 -5.73
CA LEU A 233 -3.54 -0.61 -7.06
C LEU A 233 -3.64 0.91 -6.98
N MET A 234 -4.54 1.43 -6.14
CA MET A 234 -4.73 2.88 -6.00
C MET A 234 -3.48 3.55 -5.45
N VAL A 235 -2.78 2.96 -4.47
CA VAL A 235 -1.48 3.46 -4.01
C VAL A 235 -0.42 3.46 -5.11
N ARG A 236 -0.37 2.42 -5.96
CA ARG A 236 0.58 2.38 -7.10
C ARG A 236 0.29 3.50 -8.09
N LEU A 237 -0.99 3.77 -8.36
CA LEU A 237 -1.41 4.90 -9.20
C LEU A 237 -1.01 6.22 -8.55
N MET A 238 -1.30 6.41 -7.27
CA MET A 238 -0.88 7.62 -6.52
C MET A 238 0.64 7.83 -6.58
N ARG A 239 1.45 6.78 -6.35
CA ARG A 239 2.91 6.88 -6.43
C ARG A 239 3.37 7.38 -7.80
N ASN A 240 2.78 6.84 -8.87
CA ASN A 240 3.11 7.24 -10.24
C ASN A 240 2.61 8.66 -10.56
N SER A 241 1.39 8.99 -10.16
CA SER A 241 0.81 10.33 -10.34
C SER A 241 1.61 11.40 -9.61
N PHE A 242 1.97 11.14 -8.34
CA PHE A 242 2.63 12.10 -7.47
C PHE A 242 4.05 12.37 -7.94
N SER A 243 4.75 11.34 -8.46
CA SER A 243 6.08 11.52 -9.07
C SER A 243 6.05 12.41 -10.31
N HIS A 244 4.90 12.48 -11.01
CA HIS A 244 4.70 13.30 -12.20
C HIS A 244 3.93 14.60 -11.91
N ARG A 245 3.99 15.09 -10.66
CA ARG A 245 3.40 16.37 -10.22
C ARG A 245 1.87 16.41 -10.21
N LEU A 246 1.20 15.27 -10.32
CA LEU A 246 -0.24 15.17 -10.05
C LEU A 246 -0.43 14.90 -8.56
N GLY A 247 -0.57 15.95 -7.75
CA GLY A 247 -0.71 15.82 -6.29
C GLY A 247 -2.03 15.17 -5.84
N ALA A 248 -2.23 15.06 -4.52
CA ALA A 248 -3.40 14.39 -3.94
C ALA A 248 -4.75 15.03 -4.32
N ALA A 249 -4.82 16.37 -4.43
CA ALA A 249 -6.05 17.07 -4.81
C ALA A 249 -6.53 16.75 -6.24
N PRO A 250 -5.73 16.98 -7.30
CA PRO A 250 -6.17 16.63 -8.65
C PRO A 250 -6.33 15.11 -8.85
N PHE A 251 -5.62 14.28 -8.07
CA PHE A 251 -5.85 12.84 -8.06
C PHE A 251 -7.21 12.49 -7.44
N ALA A 252 -7.62 13.13 -6.33
CA ALA A 252 -8.93 12.94 -5.72
C ALA A 252 -10.07 13.34 -6.68
N GLU A 253 -9.92 14.46 -7.39
CA GLU A 253 -10.87 14.91 -8.43
C GLU A 253 -10.99 13.87 -9.56
N MET A 254 -9.85 13.34 -10.03
CA MET A 254 -9.85 12.27 -11.04
C MET A 254 -10.56 11.01 -10.55
N VAL A 255 -10.28 10.55 -9.32
CA VAL A 255 -10.97 9.37 -8.75
C VAL A 255 -12.46 9.63 -8.61
N THR A 256 -12.83 10.83 -8.17
CA THR A 256 -14.22 11.27 -8.04
C THR A 256 -14.95 11.19 -9.38
N GLU A 257 -14.37 11.77 -10.43
CA GLU A 257 -14.94 11.75 -11.78
C GLU A 257 -15.13 10.31 -12.28
N VAL A 258 -14.11 9.44 -12.11
CA VAL A 258 -14.20 8.03 -12.54
C VAL A 258 -15.30 7.28 -11.78
N GLN A 259 -15.49 7.56 -10.49
CA GLN A 259 -16.58 6.96 -9.71
C GLN A 259 -17.97 7.44 -10.14
N TYR A 260 -18.13 8.73 -10.44
CA TYR A 260 -19.36 9.28 -11.00
C TYR A 260 -19.66 8.71 -12.39
N LEU A 261 -18.65 8.53 -13.23
CA LEU A 261 -18.80 7.88 -14.54
C LEU A 261 -19.24 6.42 -14.40
N SER A 262 -18.65 5.64 -13.49
CA SER A 262 -19.07 4.25 -13.23
C SER A 262 -20.55 4.16 -12.77
N HIS A 263 -20.99 5.12 -11.95
CA HIS A 263 -22.39 5.25 -11.53
C HIS A 263 -23.31 5.58 -12.71
N ALA A 264 -22.94 6.56 -13.54
CA ALA A 264 -23.70 6.96 -14.72
C ALA A 264 -23.80 5.82 -15.74
N ASP A 265 -22.72 5.06 -15.95
CA ASP A 265 -22.70 3.88 -16.81
C ASP A 265 -23.66 2.80 -16.27
N SER A 266 -23.69 2.58 -14.96
CA SER A 266 -24.62 1.64 -14.33
C SER A 266 -26.09 2.06 -14.50
N GLU A 267 -26.39 3.36 -14.34
CA GLU A 267 -27.72 3.91 -14.59
C GLU A 267 -28.12 3.78 -16.07
N LEU A 268 -27.18 4.07 -16.99
CA LEU A 268 -27.40 3.91 -18.43
C LEU A 268 -27.66 2.45 -18.79
N MET A 269 -26.91 1.50 -18.23
CA MET A 269 -27.15 0.07 -18.43
C MET A 269 -28.53 -0.36 -17.95
N TYR A 270 -28.96 0.14 -16.78
CA TYR A 270 -30.29 -0.15 -16.23
C TYR A 270 -31.41 0.39 -17.12
N THR A 271 -31.31 1.64 -17.58
CA THR A 271 -32.31 2.27 -18.46
C THR A 271 -32.32 1.65 -19.86
N ALA A 272 -31.16 1.30 -20.41
CA ALA A 272 -31.04 0.59 -21.68
C ALA A 272 -31.66 -0.81 -21.62
N ALA A 273 -31.40 -1.55 -20.53
CA ALA A 273 -32.01 -2.86 -20.30
C ALA A 273 -33.53 -2.74 -20.24
N ALA A 274 -34.06 -1.78 -19.49
CA ALA A 274 -35.49 -1.53 -19.40
C ALA A 274 -36.15 -1.25 -20.76
N ASN A 275 -35.51 -0.43 -21.59
CA ASN A 275 -35.98 -0.16 -22.94
C ASN A 275 -35.95 -1.45 -23.79
N SER A 276 -34.87 -2.22 -23.72
CA SER A 276 -34.73 -3.46 -24.50
C SER A 276 -35.77 -4.54 -24.14
N TYR A 277 -36.17 -4.61 -22.87
CA TYR A 277 -37.19 -5.55 -22.40
C TYR A 277 -38.61 -4.98 -22.41
N GLY A 278 -38.81 -3.74 -22.89
CA GLY A 278 -40.12 -3.09 -22.96
C GLY A 278 -40.77 -2.84 -21.59
N GLN A 279 -39.97 -2.68 -20.53
CA GLN A 279 -40.50 -2.48 -19.18
C GLN A 279 -40.96 -1.03 -18.96
N THR A 280 -42.21 -0.89 -18.51
CA THR A 280 -42.81 0.40 -18.13
C THR A 280 -42.83 0.58 -16.62
N GLY A 281 -42.72 1.82 -16.13
CA GLY A 281 -42.80 2.12 -14.69
C GLY A 281 -41.54 1.77 -13.92
N LEU A 282 -40.40 2.28 -14.39
CA LEU A 282 -39.09 1.97 -13.79
C LEU A 282 -38.92 2.61 -12.42
N THR A 283 -38.36 1.83 -11.49
CA THR A 283 -37.85 2.38 -10.23
C THR A 283 -36.69 3.29 -10.56
N ARG A 284 -36.67 4.48 -9.95
CA ARG A 284 -35.60 5.47 -10.13
C ARG A 284 -34.27 4.90 -9.62
N PHE A 285 -33.21 5.08 -10.40
CA PHE A 285 -31.85 4.78 -9.96
C PHE A 285 -31.46 5.74 -8.83
N SER A 286 -30.80 5.24 -7.78
CA SER A 286 -30.45 6.07 -6.64
C SER A 286 -29.42 7.12 -7.03
N ALA A 287 -29.45 8.26 -6.34
CA ALA A 287 -28.35 9.22 -6.43
C ALA A 287 -27.02 8.55 -6.04
N PHE A 288 -25.92 9.08 -6.56
CA PHE A 288 -24.59 8.53 -6.32
C PHE A 288 -24.27 8.42 -4.82
N ASP A 289 -24.57 9.47 -4.06
CA ASP A 289 -24.28 9.59 -2.63
C ASP A 289 -25.41 9.05 -1.71
N ASP A 290 -26.46 8.42 -2.26
CA ASP A 290 -27.55 7.86 -1.47
C ASP A 290 -27.05 6.72 -0.55
N PRO A 291 -27.01 6.90 0.78
CA PRO A 291 -26.42 5.92 1.69
C PRO A 291 -27.19 4.60 1.76
N LYS A 292 -28.47 4.59 1.36
CA LYS A 292 -29.30 3.38 1.33
C LYS A 292 -29.30 2.70 -0.05
N GLY A 293 -28.93 3.45 -1.09
CA GLY A 293 -28.83 3.00 -2.47
C GLY A 293 -27.39 2.67 -2.87
N TYR A 294 -26.88 3.39 -3.88
CA TYR A 294 -25.54 3.18 -4.45
C TYR A 294 -24.38 3.45 -3.48
N ALA A 295 -24.61 4.34 -2.51
CA ALA A 295 -23.67 4.68 -1.43
C ALA A 295 -22.24 5.00 -1.90
N GLY A 296 -22.13 5.73 -3.01
CA GLY A 296 -20.88 6.29 -3.52
C GLY A 296 -20.27 7.28 -2.53
N SER A 297 -18.95 7.21 -2.37
CA SER A 297 -18.20 8.03 -1.41
C SER A 297 -16.77 8.18 -1.92
N PRO A 298 -16.48 9.19 -2.75
CA PRO A 298 -15.14 9.38 -3.29
C PRO A 298 -14.19 9.84 -2.20
N PRO A 299 -12.92 9.43 -2.26
CA PRO A 299 -11.94 9.78 -1.25
C PRO A 299 -11.55 11.26 -1.36
N SER A 300 -11.47 11.96 -0.23
CA SER A 300 -10.99 13.34 -0.21
C SER A 300 -9.47 13.43 -0.38
N ALA A 301 -8.96 14.59 -0.80
CA ALA A 301 -7.52 14.82 -0.88
C ALA A 301 -6.80 14.68 0.48
N PRO A 302 -7.35 15.20 1.60
CA PRO A 302 -6.86 14.92 2.96
C PRO A 302 -6.73 13.42 3.26
N TYR A 303 -7.78 12.64 2.96
CA TYR A 303 -7.80 11.20 3.19
C TYR A 303 -6.69 10.49 2.41
N LEU A 304 -6.57 10.80 1.12
CA LEU A 304 -5.53 10.24 0.26
C LEU A 304 -4.12 10.62 0.74
N LYS A 305 -3.92 11.87 1.13
CA LYS A 305 -2.64 12.34 1.67
C LYS A 305 -2.27 11.59 2.96
N GLY A 306 -3.23 11.44 3.88
CA GLY A 306 -3.05 10.72 5.13
C GLY A 306 -2.66 9.25 4.91
N LEU A 307 -3.46 8.52 4.13
CA LEU A 307 -3.15 7.13 3.82
C LEU A 307 -1.85 6.94 3.04
N PHE A 308 -1.55 7.83 2.09
CA PHE A 308 -0.30 7.74 1.35
C PHE A 308 0.91 7.97 2.25
N THR A 309 0.81 8.93 3.16
CA THR A 309 1.85 9.18 4.17
C THR A 309 2.04 7.94 5.04
N ASP A 310 0.97 7.35 5.57
CA ASP A 310 1.04 6.11 6.37
C ASP A 310 1.73 4.98 5.60
N VAL A 311 1.38 4.81 4.31
CA VAL A 311 1.99 3.77 3.47
C VAL A 311 3.47 4.05 3.19
N ILE A 312 3.86 5.28 2.86
CA ILE A 312 5.27 5.61 2.62
C ILE A 312 6.08 5.51 3.91
N SER A 313 5.53 5.92 5.05
CA SER A 313 6.14 5.75 6.37
C SER A 313 6.39 4.28 6.68
N ALA A 314 5.43 3.40 6.41
CA ALA A 314 5.63 1.95 6.57
C ALA A 314 6.70 1.39 5.61
N HIS A 315 6.92 2.03 4.46
CA HIS A 315 7.98 1.65 3.51
C HIS A 315 9.33 2.34 3.78
N ARG A 316 9.39 3.25 4.77
CA ARG A 316 10.55 4.09 5.05
C ARG A 316 11.83 3.27 5.19
N ILE A 317 11.79 2.19 5.97
CA ILE A 317 12.95 1.33 6.23
C ILE A 317 13.51 0.75 4.93
N TYR A 318 12.64 0.31 4.02
CA TYR A 318 13.08 -0.21 2.72
C TYR A 318 13.67 0.88 1.84
N ILE A 319 13.08 2.09 1.86
CA ILE A 319 13.55 3.25 1.10
C ILE A 319 14.91 3.72 1.63
N GLU A 320 15.07 3.80 2.96
CA GLU A 320 16.30 4.17 3.63
C GLU A 320 17.38 3.12 3.40
N ARG A 321 17.06 1.83 3.45
CA ARG A 321 17.99 0.75 3.13
C ARG A 321 18.42 0.78 1.66
N ASP A 322 17.50 0.94 0.72
CA ASP A 322 17.83 1.11 -0.70
C ASP A 322 18.77 2.30 -0.89
N THR A 323 18.40 3.44 -0.33
CA THR A 323 19.23 4.65 -0.35
C THR A 323 20.60 4.40 0.29
N ALA A 324 20.66 3.66 1.39
CA ALA A 324 21.87 3.28 2.13
C ALA A 324 22.82 2.37 1.34
N THR A 325 22.34 1.68 0.31
CA THR A 325 23.15 0.78 -0.52
C THR A 325 23.71 1.42 -1.78
N LYS A 326 23.22 2.60 -2.16
CA LYS A 326 23.67 3.28 -3.40
C LYS A 326 25.15 3.66 -3.35
N PRO A 327 25.85 3.64 -4.49
CA PRO A 327 27.23 4.13 -4.55
C PRO A 327 27.25 5.65 -4.36
N LEU A 328 28.42 6.18 -3.97
CA LEU A 328 28.69 7.60 -3.84
C LEU A 328 30.17 7.86 -4.15
N THR A 329 30.66 7.38 -5.29
CA THR A 329 32.05 7.60 -5.69
C THR A 329 32.26 9.08 -6.00
N ILE A 330 31.26 9.68 -6.66
CA ILE A 330 31.18 11.10 -6.97
C ILE A 330 29.94 11.66 -6.30
N ALA A 331 30.13 12.46 -5.26
CA ALA A 331 29.06 13.16 -4.57
C ALA A 331 28.80 14.51 -5.26
N LYS A 332 27.53 14.83 -5.50
CA LYS A 332 27.05 16.15 -5.91
C LYS A 332 26.12 16.65 -4.83
N ALA A 333 26.55 17.64 -4.06
CA ALA A 333 25.81 18.10 -2.90
C ALA A 333 25.54 19.61 -2.94
N ASP A 334 24.27 19.96 -2.81
CA ASP A 334 23.82 21.34 -2.93
C ASP A 334 22.60 21.64 -2.04
N HIS A 335 22.43 22.91 -1.71
CA HIS A 335 21.25 23.43 -1.06
C HIS A 335 20.11 23.57 -2.08
N THR A 336 19.06 22.78 -1.92
CA THR A 336 17.86 22.87 -2.75
C THR A 336 16.92 23.96 -2.22
N PHE A 337 16.89 25.11 -2.92
CA PHE A 337 15.99 26.23 -2.59
C PHE A 337 14.57 26.09 -3.16
N HIS A 338 14.34 25.11 -4.05
CA HIS A 338 13.05 24.93 -4.69
C HIS A 338 11.95 24.46 -3.73
N VAL A 339 12.32 23.66 -2.72
CA VAL A 339 11.37 23.17 -1.71
C VAL A 339 10.81 24.34 -0.87
N LEU A 340 11.64 25.32 -0.53
CA LEU A 340 11.21 26.56 0.15
C LEU A 340 10.14 27.34 -0.62
N LYS A 341 10.21 27.35 -1.96
CA LYS A 341 9.26 28.06 -2.81
C LYS A 341 7.87 27.39 -2.84
N HIS A 342 7.78 26.10 -2.50
CA HIS A 342 6.54 25.32 -2.61
C HIS A 342 5.97 24.92 -1.24
N MET A 343 6.79 24.88 -0.19
CA MET A 343 6.39 24.61 1.19
C MET A 343 6.04 25.87 2.01
N GLY A 344 5.86 27.02 1.36
CA GLY A 344 5.40 28.24 2.04
C GLY A 344 6.33 28.76 3.13
N GLY A 345 7.64 28.51 3.01
CA GLY A 345 8.62 28.95 4.00
C GLY A 345 8.40 28.32 5.37
N VAL A 346 8.77 27.04 5.52
CA VAL A 346 8.98 26.45 6.85
C VAL A 346 10.13 27.22 7.51
N LYS A 347 9.82 28.31 8.22
CA LYS A 347 10.71 29.09 9.12
C LYS A 347 12.16 29.36 8.66
N GLY A 348 12.43 29.41 7.34
CA GLY A 348 13.78 29.60 6.79
C GLY A 348 14.62 28.33 6.58
N GLU A 349 14.06 27.15 6.83
CA GLU A 349 14.69 25.84 6.66
C GLU A 349 14.88 25.48 5.19
N ARG A 350 16.06 24.94 4.86
CA ARG A 350 16.48 24.53 3.52
C ARG A 350 16.70 23.04 3.51
N ILE A 351 16.58 22.41 2.34
CA ILE A 351 17.00 21.02 2.19
C ILE A 351 18.40 21.03 1.58
N TYR A 352 19.35 20.41 2.25
CA TYR A 352 20.63 20.04 1.66
C TYR A 352 20.51 18.62 1.11
N THR A 353 20.84 18.43 -0.16
CA THR A 353 20.69 17.14 -0.84
C THR A 353 22.06 16.71 -1.35
N CYS A 354 22.41 15.44 -1.13
CA CYS A 354 23.58 14.79 -1.71
C CYS A 354 23.12 13.71 -2.69
N MET A 355 23.59 13.79 -3.93
CA MET A 355 23.32 12.84 -5.01
C MET A 355 24.61 12.14 -5.44
N ASN A 356 24.47 10.93 -5.99
CA ASN A 356 25.59 10.18 -6.54
C ASN A 356 25.89 10.51 -8.01
N GLU A 357 26.84 9.79 -8.59
CA GLU A 357 27.22 9.86 -10.00
C GLU A 357 26.05 9.63 -10.98
N PHE A 358 25.01 8.93 -10.57
CA PHE A 358 23.82 8.57 -11.35
C PHE A 358 22.61 9.47 -11.09
N GLU A 359 22.80 10.60 -10.39
CA GLU A 359 21.73 11.52 -10.01
C GLU A 359 20.68 10.91 -9.07
N GLU A 360 21.06 9.85 -8.35
CA GLU A 360 20.22 9.26 -7.32
C GLU A 360 20.49 9.93 -5.98
N ALA A 361 19.43 10.26 -5.24
CA ALA A 361 19.56 10.82 -3.90
C ALA A 361 20.21 9.80 -2.96
N ARG A 362 21.25 10.24 -2.24
CA ARG A 362 22.01 9.43 -1.28
C ARG A 362 21.84 9.87 0.16
N GLY A 363 21.58 11.15 0.36
CA GLY A 363 21.30 11.74 1.65
C GLY A 363 20.60 13.07 1.48
N HIS A 364 19.79 13.42 2.47
CA HIS A 364 19.22 14.74 2.58
C HIS A 364 19.17 15.15 4.06
N SER A 365 19.27 16.44 4.32
CA SER A 365 19.11 17.00 5.66
C SER A 365 18.37 18.33 5.58
N ILE A 366 17.53 18.60 6.58
CA ILE A 366 16.91 19.91 6.75
C ILE A 366 17.90 20.77 7.53
N VAL A 367 18.27 21.92 6.94
CA VAL A 367 19.29 22.82 7.47
C VAL A 367 18.75 24.23 7.61
N TYR A 368 19.00 24.88 8.75
CA TYR A 368 18.56 26.24 9.04
C TYR A 368 19.36 27.33 8.30
N SER A 369 20.57 27.00 7.85
CA SER A 369 21.49 27.96 7.25
C SER A 369 22.22 27.35 6.04
N LYS A 370 23.06 28.13 5.36
CA LYS A 370 23.99 27.61 4.35
C LYS A 370 25.22 26.94 4.96
N SER A 371 25.35 26.92 6.29
CA SER A 371 26.52 26.32 6.93
C SER A 371 26.51 24.82 6.74
N LEU A 372 27.64 24.29 6.32
CA LEU A 372 27.87 22.85 6.20
C LEU A 372 28.00 22.16 7.57
N ASP A 373 28.13 22.93 8.67
CA ASP A 373 28.18 22.36 10.02
C ASP A 373 26.90 21.59 10.37
N HIS A 374 25.76 21.93 9.77
CA HIS A 374 24.48 21.25 9.99
C HIS A 374 24.33 19.92 9.24
N VAL A 375 25.30 19.54 8.40
CA VAL A 375 25.23 18.33 7.58
C VAL A 375 26.34 17.31 7.88
N GLU A 376 27.15 17.57 8.91
CA GLU A 376 28.24 16.66 9.32
C GLU A 376 27.70 15.25 9.63
N ASP A 377 26.63 15.16 10.43
CA ASP A 377 25.99 13.88 10.78
C ASP A 377 25.49 13.14 9.53
N MET A 378 24.90 13.86 8.57
CA MET A 378 24.43 13.28 7.31
C MET A 378 25.59 12.60 6.56
N TYR A 379 26.73 13.27 6.42
CA TYR A 379 27.91 12.70 5.77
C TYR A 379 28.49 11.52 6.55
N HIS A 380 28.53 11.61 7.88
CA HIS A 380 28.98 10.50 8.74
C HIS A 380 28.16 9.23 8.52
N TYR A 381 26.83 9.33 8.53
CA TYR A 381 25.96 8.19 8.26
C TYR A 381 26.07 7.67 6.82
N MET A 382 26.23 8.57 5.84
CA MET A 382 26.44 8.16 4.44
C MET A 382 27.73 7.33 4.29
N PHE A 383 28.85 7.76 4.86
CA PHE A 383 30.12 7.04 4.74
C PHE A 383 30.12 5.71 5.49
N LYS A 384 29.49 5.65 6.67
CA LYS A 384 29.21 4.37 7.33
C LYS A 384 28.41 3.43 6.43
N GLY A 385 27.37 3.95 5.77
CA GLY A 385 26.56 3.19 4.82
C GLY A 385 27.35 2.67 3.62
N LEU A 386 28.28 3.45 3.07
CA LEU A 386 29.18 3.00 2.00
C LEU A 386 30.07 1.85 2.46
N GLN A 387 30.69 1.97 3.63
CA GLN A 387 31.54 0.93 4.20
C GLN A 387 30.75 -0.35 4.46
N ALA A 388 29.58 -0.24 5.09
CA ALA A 388 28.70 -1.38 5.37
C ALA A 388 28.23 -2.09 4.09
N SER A 389 28.00 -1.34 3.01
CA SER A 389 27.58 -1.86 1.71
C SER A 389 28.76 -2.28 0.81
N GLN A 390 30.01 -2.20 1.30
CA GLN A 390 31.23 -2.49 0.55
C GLN A 390 31.39 -1.65 -0.73
N ASN A 391 30.81 -0.45 -0.74
CA ASN A 391 31.00 0.51 -1.82
C ASN A 391 32.37 1.21 -1.68
N PRO A 392 33.00 1.64 -2.79
CA PRO A 392 34.19 2.47 -2.74
C PRO A 392 33.95 3.75 -1.93
N PRO A 393 34.98 4.27 -1.23
CA PRO A 393 34.87 5.56 -0.55
C PRO A 393 34.67 6.68 -1.57
N THR A 394 33.99 7.75 -1.14
CA THR A 394 33.78 8.93 -1.97
C THR A 394 35.11 9.58 -2.34
N GLN A 395 35.35 9.77 -3.64
CA GLN A 395 36.60 10.31 -4.17
C GLN A 395 36.49 11.81 -4.48
N ILE A 396 35.31 12.25 -4.92
CA ILE A 396 35.06 13.62 -5.39
C ILE A 396 33.75 14.12 -4.80
N LEU A 397 33.76 15.35 -4.26
CA LEU A 397 32.56 16.09 -3.85
C LEU A 397 32.46 17.38 -4.65
N TYR A 398 31.37 17.52 -5.42
CA TYR A 398 30.95 18.76 -6.04
C TYR A 398 30.00 19.51 -5.11
N THR A 399 30.32 20.75 -4.79
CA THR A 399 29.49 21.61 -3.93
C THR A 399 29.74 23.09 -4.25
N ASP A 400 28.74 23.93 -3.99
CA ASP A 400 28.79 25.38 -4.23
C ASP A 400 29.74 26.12 -3.27
N SER A 401 30.10 25.49 -2.16
CA SER A 401 30.86 26.10 -1.06
C SER A 401 32.17 25.35 -0.74
N PRO A 402 33.10 25.20 -1.70
CA PRO A 402 34.31 24.36 -1.57
C PRO A 402 35.29 24.82 -0.48
N GLN A 403 35.11 26.02 0.09
CA GLN A 403 35.95 26.53 1.18
C GLN A 403 35.51 26.00 2.56
N GLY A 404 34.25 25.61 2.73
CA GLY A 404 33.72 25.01 3.96
C GLY A 404 33.85 23.48 3.99
N SER A 405 33.89 22.84 2.83
CA SER A 405 33.88 21.38 2.64
C SER A 405 35.12 20.62 3.15
N PRO A 406 36.37 21.15 3.05
CA PRO A 406 37.57 20.44 3.48
C PRO A 406 37.58 20.15 4.98
N LYS A 407 36.97 21.01 5.79
CA LYS A 407 36.85 20.80 7.24
C LYS A 407 35.89 19.66 7.57
N LEU A 408 34.87 19.43 6.74
CA LEU A 408 33.89 18.37 6.92
C LEU A 408 34.47 17.01 6.50
N PHE A 409 35.13 16.96 5.33
CA PHE A 409 35.70 15.72 4.78
C PHE A 409 36.95 15.23 5.54
N CYS A 410 37.75 16.14 6.13
CA CYS A 410 38.92 15.77 6.93
C CYS A 410 38.60 15.41 8.40
N ARG A 411 37.39 15.73 8.89
CA ARG A 411 36.97 15.45 10.27
C ARG A 411 36.32 14.10 10.46
N ILE A 412 35.71 13.55 9.41
CA ILE A 412 35.13 12.23 9.47
C ILE A 412 36.29 11.24 9.33
N PRO A 413 36.55 10.40 10.36
CA PRO A 413 37.76 9.59 10.38
C PRO A 413 37.72 8.61 9.21
N ASN A 414 38.59 8.84 8.23
CA ASN A 414 39.16 7.74 7.49
C ASN A 414 39.90 6.88 8.52
N ASP A 415 39.35 5.72 8.84
CA ASP A 415 40.12 4.68 9.53
C ASP A 415 41.46 4.47 8.77
N PRO A 416 42.58 4.19 9.45
CA PRO A 416 43.93 4.57 9.04
C PRO A 416 44.54 3.75 7.88
N PHE A 417 43.76 3.12 7.01
CA PHE A 417 44.29 2.31 5.91
C PHE A 417 44.47 3.04 4.57
N THR A 418 44.12 4.33 4.47
CA THR A 418 44.29 5.13 3.25
C THR A 418 45.10 6.41 3.45
N SER A 419 46.12 6.38 4.32
CA SER A 419 47.20 7.38 4.28
C SER A 419 48.17 7.05 3.14
N GLY A 420 47.74 7.28 1.90
CA GLY A 420 48.59 7.10 0.74
C GLY A 420 48.00 7.83 -0.46
N LEU A 421 48.62 8.97 -0.79
CA LEU A 421 48.46 9.75 -2.03
C LEU A 421 47.33 10.79 -2.02
N MET A 422 47.66 12.05 -1.70
CA MET A 422 48.08 13.04 -2.70
C MET A 422 48.19 14.45 -2.08
N GLN A 423 49.41 15.00 -2.11
CA GLN A 423 49.75 16.41 -2.30
C GLN A 423 51.03 16.40 -3.16
N PRO A 424 51.25 17.35 -4.09
CA PRO A 424 51.20 18.81 -3.85
C PRO A 424 49.94 19.51 -4.33
#